data_AF-A0A2D5UTN2-F1
#
_entry.id   AF-A0A2D5UTN2-F1
#
_cell.length_a   1.000
_cell.length_b   1.000
_cell.length_c   1.000
_cell.angle_alpha   90.00
_cell.angle_beta   90.00
_cell.angle_gamma   90.00
#
_symmetry.space_group_name_H-M   'P 1'
#
loop_
_entity.id
_entity.type
_entity.pdbx_description
1 polymer ?
#
loop_
_entity_poly.entity_id
_entity_poly.type
_entity_poly.pdbx_seq_one_letter_code
_entity_poly.pdbx_strand_id
1 'polypeptide(L)' 'EVKAYILKNPENRLKDKDGSPIFEEPLVGFADGDDSLFQGYKSIIGDFHLTLREVLRKYLQEHSKCELRITRLET' A
#
# COMPACT_ATOMS: atom_id res chain seq x y z
N GLU A 1 3.58 -13.08 11.22
CA GLU A 1 3.72 -13.80 9.93
C GLU A 1 4.50 -13.00 8.88
N VAL A 2 4.07 -11.77 8.52
CA VAL A 2 4.77 -10.92 7.52
C VAL A 2 6.23 -10.62 7.87
N LYS A 3 6.53 -10.21 9.11
CA LYS A 3 7.92 -9.93 9.55
C LYS A 3 8.86 -11.13 9.34
N ALA A 4 8.42 -12.30 9.78
CA ALA A 4 9.19 -13.54 9.66
C ALA A 4 9.40 -13.92 8.19
N TYR A 5 8.38 -13.72 7.35
CA TYR A 5 8.49 -13.95 5.91
C TYR A 5 9.58 -13.06 5.29
N ILE A 6 9.53 -11.74 5.48
CA ILE A 6 10.51 -10.82 4.89
C ILE A 6 11.93 -11.12 5.37
N LEU A 7 12.13 -11.28 6.68
CA LEU A 7 13.48 -11.46 7.23
C LEU A 7 14.11 -12.81 6.87
N LYS A 8 13.31 -13.87 6.68
CA LYS A 8 13.81 -15.23 6.42
C LYS A 8 13.75 -15.65 4.95
N ASN A 9 13.11 -14.88 4.07
CA ASN A 9 12.99 -15.24 2.67
C ASN A 9 14.38 -15.22 1.99
N PRO A 10 14.83 -16.33 1.39
CA PRO A 10 16.11 -16.39 0.68
C PRO A 10 16.20 -15.45 -0.53
N GLU A 11 15.07 -15.02 -1.08
CA GLU A 11 15.01 -14.01 -2.15
C GLU A 11 15.21 -12.58 -1.64
N ASN A 12 15.07 -12.34 -0.34
CA ASN A 12 15.37 -11.05 0.27
C ASN A 12 16.86 -10.96 0.66
N ARG A 13 17.77 -11.28 -0.27
CA ARG A 13 19.22 -11.28 -0.04
C ARG A 13 19.95 -10.70 -1.25
N LEU A 14 20.94 -9.85 -1.00
CA LEU A 14 21.86 -9.35 -2.03
C LEU A 14 22.86 -10.45 -2.42
N LYS A 15 22.38 -11.41 -3.23
CA LYS A 15 23.12 -12.64 -3.61
C LYS A 15 24.46 -12.34 -4.31
N ASP A 16 24.54 -11.26 -5.08
CA ASP A 16 25.76 -10.86 -5.81
C ASP A 16 26.69 -9.95 -4.98
N LYS A 17 26.43 -9.78 -3.68
CA LYS A 17 27.24 -8.95 -2.77
C LYS A 17 27.63 -9.74 -1.51
N ASP A 18 27.18 -9.29 -0.35
CA ASP A 18 27.53 -9.81 0.97
C ASP A 18 26.43 -10.67 1.59
N GLY A 19 25.34 -10.90 0.86
CA GLY A 19 24.18 -11.62 1.38
C GLY A 19 23.40 -10.83 2.44
N SER A 20 23.59 -9.51 2.54
CA SER A 20 22.76 -8.67 3.40
C SER A 20 21.31 -8.64 2.91
N PRO A 21 20.34 -8.39 3.80
CA PRO A 21 18.94 -8.29 3.42
C PRO A 21 18.69 -7.07 2.51
N ILE A 22 17.82 -7.23 1.50
CA ILE A 22 17.39 -6.10 0.64
C ILE A 22 16.41 -5.21 1.40
N PHE A 23 15.51 -5.82 2.16
CA PHE A 23 14.52 -5.18 3.00
C PHE A 23 14.71 -5.60 4.46
N GLU A 24 14.65 -4.61 5.35
CA GLU A 24 14.68 -4.82 6.80
C GLU A 24 13.30 -5.22 7.35
N GLU A 25 13.13 -5.11 8.66
CA GLU A 25 11.84 -5.40 9.29
C GLU A 25 10.74 -4.47 8.72
N PRO A 26 9.65 -5.04 8.17
CA PRO A 26 8.62 -4.24 7.55
C PRO A 26 7.81 -3.45 8.60
N LEU A 27 7.53 -2.19 8.29
CA LEU A 27 6.57 -1.38 9.02
C LEU A 27 5.15 -1.81 8.61
N VAL A 28 4.41 -2.40 9.54
CA VAL A 28 3.02 -2.84 9.31
C VAL A 28 2.09 -1.99 10.14
N GLY A 29 1.17 -1.31 9.46
CA GLY A 29 0.14 -0.47 10.06
C GLY A 29 -1.02 -0.26 9.09
N PHE A 30 -2.00 0.51 9.52
CA PHE A 30 -3.16 0.89 8.72
C PHE A 30 -3.17 2.42 8.58
N ALA A 31 -3.43 2.90 7.37
CA ALA A 31 -3.66 4.32 7.10
C ALA A 31 -5.15 4.52 6.75
N ASP A 32 -5.69 5.68 7.13
CA ASP A 32 -7.02 6.09 6.66
C ASP A 32 -6.96 6.33 5.15
N GLY A 33 -7.94 5.82 4.40
CA GLY A 33 -8.03 6.02 2.95
C GLY A 33 -8.24 7.48 2.53
N ASP A 34 -8.68 8.35 3.45
CA ASP A 34 -8.81 9.80 3.26
C ASP A 34 -7.63 10.61 3.82
N ASP A 35 -6.54 9.96 4.25
CA ASP A 35 -5.37 10.67 4.75
C ASP A 35 -4.79 11.63 3.68
N SER A 36 -4.56 12.88 4.09
CA SER A 36 -3.97 13.95 3.26
C SER A 36 -2.62 13.59 2.65
N LEU A 37 -1.88 12.66 3.26
CA LEU A 37 -0.61 12.12 2.77
C LEU A 37 -0.71 11.65 1.31
N PHE A 38 -1.82 11.02 0.93
CA PHE A 38 -2.01 10.50 -0.44
C PHE A 38 -2.14 11.62 -1.48
N GLN A 39 -2.66 12.79 -1.09
CA GLN A 39 -2.67 13.96 -1.97
C GLN A 39 -1.26 14.54 -2.13
N GLY A 40 -0.47 14.55 -1.05
CA GLY A 40 0.92 15.01 -1.08
C GLY A 40 1.79 14.21 -2.06
N TYR A 41 1.56 12.90 -2.19
CA TYR A 41 2.30 12.07 -3.15
C TYR A 41 2.12 12.47 -4.61
N LYS A 42 0.98 13.06 -4.98
CA LYS A 42 0.78 13.55 -6.36
C LYS A 42 1.73 14.69 -6.71
N SER A 43 2.07 15.55 -5.76
CA SER A 43 3.05 16.62 -5.99
C SER A 43 4.48 16.09 -6.14
N ILE A 44 4.79 14.92 -5.57
CA ILE A 44 6.13 14.31 -5.60
C ILE A 44 6.31 13.39 -6.82
N ILE A 45 5.29 12.57 -7.11
CA ILE A 45 5.34 11.53 -8.15
C ILE A 45 4.72 12.04 -9.46
N GLY A 46 3.61 12.76 -9.37
CA GLY A 46 2.84 13.30 -10.49
C GLY A 46 1.34 12.98 -10.39
N ASP A 47 0.53 13.73 -11.14
CA ASP A 47 -0.96 13.63 -11.10
C ASP A 47 -1.51 12.27 -11.55
N PHE A 48 -0.72 11.48 -12.26
CA PHE A 48 -1.07 10.11 -12.66
C PHE A 48 -1.08 9.13 -11.48
N HIS A 49 -0.50 9.50 -10.32
CA HIS A 49 -0.49 8.68 -9.12
C HIS A 49 -1.85 8.73 -8.43
N LEU A 50 -2.69 7.73 -8.70
CA LEU A 50 -4.04 7.66 -8.13
C LEU A 50 -3.99 7.47 -6.61
N THR A 51 -4.78 8.27 -5.89
CA THR A 51 -5.06 8.05 -4.47
C THR A 51 -5.93 6.79 -4.29
N LEU A 52 -5.96 6.25 -3.06
CA LEU A 52 -6.84 5.11 -2.74
C LEU A 52 -8.30 5.39 -3.11
N ARG A 53 -8.80 6.60 -2.83
CA ARG A 53 -10.18 7.01 -3.13
C ARG A 53 -10.46 7.03 -4.63
N GLU A 54 -9.49 7.44 -5.45
CA GLU A 54 -9.63 7.47 -6.91
C GLU A 54 -9.58 6.07 -7.52
N VAL A 55 -8.65 5.21 -7.08
CA VAL A 55 -8.59 3.81 -7.49
C VAL A 55 -9.90 3.10 -7.14
N LEU A 56 -10.37 3.27 -5.91
CA LEU A 56 -11.61 2.64 -5.45
C LEU A 56 -12.82 3.12 -6.26
N ARG A 57 -12.91 4.42 -6.54
CA ARG A 57 -13.97 4.98 -7.38
C ARG A 57 -13.93 4.41 -8.79
N LYS A 58 -12.74 4.34 -9.40
CA LYS A 58 -12.54 3.78 -10.75
C LYS A 58 -12.97 2.31 -10.79
N TYR A 59 -12.55 1.51 -9.80
CA TYR A 59 -12.94 0.11 -9.68
C TYR A 59 -14.47 -0.03 -9.56
N LEU A 60 -15.13 0.76 -8.72
CA LEU A 60 -16.59 0.72 -8.54
C LEU A 60 -17.36 1.15 -9.79
N GLN A 61 -16.80 2.05 -10.59
CA GLN A 61 -17.39 2.44 -11.88
C GLN A 61 -17.27 1.33 -12.93
N GLU A 62 -16.15 0.61 -12.93
CA GLU A 62 -15.87 -0.49 -13.87
C GLU A 62 -16.62 -1.78 -13.47
N HIS A 63 -16.88 -1.97 -12.17
CA HIS A 63 -17.53 -3.16 -11.62
C HIS A 63 -18.84 -2.79 -10.93
N SER A 64 -19.84 -2.46 -11.74
CA SER A 64 -21.16 -2.00 -11.29
C SER A 64 -21.83 -2.97 -10.30
N LYS A 65 -21.88 -2.50 -9.04
CA LYS A 65 -22.48 -3.11 -7.84
C LYS A 65 -21.73 -4.32 -7.25
N CYS A 66 -20.53 -4.08 -6.73
CA CYS A 66 -20.16 -4.73 -5.48
C CYS A 66 -20.63 -3.83 -4.33
N GLU A 67 -21.57 -4.28 -3.49
CA GLU A 67 -21.98 -3.58 -2.27
C GLU A 67 -20.80 -3.52 -1.29
N LEU A 68 -19.84 -2.62 -1.52
CA LEU A 68 -18.86 -2.26 -0.53
C LEU A 68 -19.56 -1.39 0.52
N ARG A 69 -20.13 -2.04 1.54
CA ARG A 69 -20.52 -1.38 2.80
C ARG A 69 -19.24 -0.91 3.50
N ILE A 70 -18.69 0.22 3.07
CA ILE A 70 -17.74 0.99 3.86
C ILE A 70 -18.59 1.83 4.81
N THR A 71 -19.03 1.24 5.92
CA THR A 71 -19.58 2.01 7.02
C THR A 71 -18.45 2.86 7.58
N ARG A 72 -18.59 4.19 7.49
CA ARG A 72 -17.76 5.15 8.21
C ARG A 72 -17.80 4.73 9.69
N LEU A 73 -16.65 4.33 10.24
CA LEU A 73 -16.49 4.23 11.68
C LEU A 73 -16.45 5.68 12.16
N GLU A 74 -17.61 6.19 12.58
CA GLU A 74 -17.70 7.44 13.32
C GLU A 74 -16.90 7.25 14.63
N THR A 75 -15.82 7.99 14.79
CA THR A 75 -15.12 8.23 16.06
C THR A 75 -14.98 9.72 16.25
#